data_AF-A0A4Y2SPC1-F1
#
_entry.id   AF-A0A4Y2SPC1-F1
#
_cell.length_a   1.000
_cell.length_b   1.000
_cell.length_c   1.000
_cell.angle_alpha   90.00
_cell.angle_beta   90.00
_cell.angle_gamma   90.00
#
_symmetry.space_group_name_H-M   'P 1'
#
loop_
_entity.id
_entity.type
_entity.pdbx_description
1 polymer ?
#
loop_
_entity_poly.entity_id
_entity_poly.type
_entity_poly.pdbx_seq_one_letter_code
_entity_poly.pdbx_strand_id
1 'polypeptide(L)'
;MNTGVFNGVIRRHELKFHRPVQCIICLLYFNEFPLRHMFERKCSGPSSYREDIGRNLKGCEKLPLVAFNTIEYELSGIVPTNLRCVQKYLLDICTAISSGVGSSI
;
A
#
# COMPACT_ATOMS: atom_id res chain seq x y z
N MET A 1 -20.75 21.01 5.43
CA MET A 1 -21.36 20.33 4.27
C MET A 1 -20.76 21.01 3.05
N ASN A 2 -19.95 20.32 2.26
CA ASN A 2 -19.15 20.95 1.20
C ASN A 2 -20.03 21.34 0.02
N THR A 3 -20.69 22.49 0.16
CA THR A 3 -21.56 23.04 -0.86
C THR A 3 -20.78 23.96 -1.80
N GLY A 4 -19.91 23.41 -2.65
CA GLY A 4 -19.22 24.16 -3.73
C GLY A 4 -20.04 24.22 -5.03
N VAL A 5 -19.68 25.11 -5.97
CA VAL A 5 -20.43 25.49 -7.21
C VAL A 5 -20.98 24.33 -8.07
N PHE A 6 -20.53 23.08 -7.86
CA PHE A 6 -21.02 21.86 -8.52
C PHE A 6 -22.07 21.04 -7.73
N ASN A 7 -22.68 21.59 -6.67
CA ASN A 7 -23.58 20.93 -5.69
C ASN A 7 -24.72 20.05 -6.20
N GLY A 8 -25.06 20.13 -7.48
CA GLY A 8 -26.09 19.29 -8.06
C GLY A 8 -25.56 18.05 -8.77
N VAL A 9 -24.33 18.04 -9.29
CA VAL A 9 -23.92 17.02 -10.28
C VAL A 9 -23.69 15.68 -9.60
N ILE A 10 -22.92 15.68 -8.50
CA ILE A 10 -22.67 14.48 -7.69
C ILE A 10 -23.99 13.99 -7.12
N ARG A 11 -24.79 14.88 -6.52
CA ARG A 11 -26.12 14.53 -5.97
C ARG A 11 -27.08 13.95 -7.02
N ARG A 12 -27.12 14.49 -8.24
CA ARG A 12 -27.93 13.95 -9.35
C ARG A 12 -27.45 12.57 -9.78
N HIS A 13 -26.12 12.34 -9.80
CA HIS A 13 -25.56 11.02 -10.10
C HIS A 13 -25.90 10.02 -8.98
N GLU A 14 -25.76 10.41 -7.71
CA GLU A 14 -26.15 9.56 -6.58
C GLU A 14 -27.62 9.16 -6.63
N LEU A 15 -28.51 10.09 -6.99
CA LEU A 15 -29.94 9.84 -7.17
C LEU A 15 -30.22 8.90 -8.36
N LYS A 16 -29.50 9.06 -9.48
CA LYS A 16 -29.66 8.21 -10.67
C LYS A 16 -29.15 6.79 -10.45
N PHE A 17 -28.05 6.63 -9.71
CA PHE A 17 -27.38 5.35 -9.50
C PHE A 17 -27.75 4.68 -8.18
N HIS A 18 -28.54 5.34 -7.32
CA HIS A 18 -28.89 4.90 -5.96
C HIS A 18 -27.68 4.50 -5.11
N ARG A 19 -26.54 5.19 -5.29
CA ARG A 19 -25.28 4.87 -4.62
C ARG A 19 -24.63 6.15 -4.06
N PRO A 20 -23.95 6.09 -2.92
CA PRO A 20 -23.27 7.24 -2.32
C PRO A 20 -21.92 7.49 -3.01
N VAL A 21 -21.97 8.01 -4.25
CA VAL A 21 -20.79 8.30 -5.09
C VAL A 21 -19.85 9.28 -4.40
N GLN A 22 -20.37 10.23 -3.63
CA GLN A 22 -19.55 11.16 -2.85
C GLN A 22 -18.68 10.42 -1.82
N CYS A 23 -19.21 9.39 -1.15
CA CYS A 23 -18.43 8.58 -0.21
C CYS A 23 -17.29 7.84 -0.91
N ILE A 24 -17.55 7.28 -2.10
CA ILE A 24 -16.53 6.58 -2.89
C ILE A 24 -15.42 7.54 -3.31
N ILE A 25 -15.77 8.73 -3.80
CA ILE A 25 -14.80 9.76 -4.19
C ILE A 25 -13.99 10.23 -2.98
N CYS A 26 -14.64 10.48 -1.84
CA CYS A 26 -13.95 10.84 -0.60
C CYS A 26 -12.97 9.76 -0.13
N LEU A 27 -13.36 8.49 -0.21
CA LEU A 27 -12.49 7.35 0.14
C LEU A 27 -11.30 7.23 -0.81
N LEU A 28 -11.54 7.39 -2.12
CA LEU A 28 -10.47 7.38 -3.13
C LEU A 28 -9.46 8.50 -2.86
N TYR A 29 -9.93 9.73 -2.60
CA TYR A 29 -9.07 10.86 -2.31
C TYR A 29 -8.30 10.70 -1.00
N PHE A 30 -8.96 10.16 0.03
CA PHE A 30 -8.34 9.89 1.33
C PHE A 30 -7.26 8.81 1.24
N ASN A 31 -7.44 7.78 0.41
CA ASN A 31 -6.46 6.71 0.20
C ASN A 31 -5.33 7.14 -0.76
N GLU A 32 -5.63 8.00 -1.74
CA GLU A 32 -4.63 8.49 -2.69
C GLU A 32 -3.51 9.27 -2.01
N PHE A 33 -3.82 10.08 -1.00
CA PHE A 33 -2.85 10.94 -0.32
C PHE A 33 -1.74 10.17 0.43
N PRO A 34 -2.04 9.21 1.34
CA PRO A 34 -1.01 8.39 1.97
C PRO A 34 -0.29 7.48 0.98
N LEU A 35 -0.98 7.01 -0.07
CA LEU A 35 -0.35 6.21 -1.13
C LEU A 35 0.66 7.03 -1.93
N ARG A 36 0.32 8.24 -2.37
CA ARG A 36 1.26 9.15 -3.04
C ARG A 36 2.49 9.40 -2.18
N HIS A 37 2.31 9.70 -0.89
CA HIS A 37 3.43 9.89 0.02
C HIS A 37 4.30 8.62 0.17
N MET A 38 3.69 7.45 0.19
CA MET A 38 4.41 6.16 0.16
C MET A 38 5.22 5.98 -1.12
N PHE A 39 4.69 6.36 -2.28
CA PHE A 39 5.36 6.22 -3.59
C PHE A 39 6.38 7.34 -3.87
N GLU A 40 6.23 8.52 -3.27
CA GLU A 40 7.13 9.67 -3.41
C GLU A 40 8.30 9.67 -2.41
N ARG A 41 8.19 8.93 -1.29
CA ARG A 41 9.28 8.89 -0.29
C ARG A 41 10.58 8.34 -0.90
N LYS A 42 11.64 9.14 -0.72
CA LYS A 42 13.03 8.68 -0.88
C LYS A 42 13.24 7.50 0.07
N CYS A 43 13.68 6.41 -0.53
CA CYS A 43 13.99 5.11 0.06
C CYS A 43 14.62 5.22 1.45
N SER A 44 13.78 5.19 2.46
CA SER A 44 14.17 5.18 3.84
C SER A 44 13.51 3.91 4.36
N GLY A 45 14.34 2.91 4.68
CA GLY A 45 13.87 1.55 4.98
C GLY A 45 12.84 1.52 6.12
N PRO A 46 12.23 0.37 6.42
CA PRO A 46 11.27 0.24 7.52
C PRO A 46 11.83 0.76 8.86
N SER A 47 13.15 0.70 9.06
CA SER A 47 13.88 1.25 10.21
C SER A 47 13.90 2.78 10.31
N SER A 48 13.50 3.50 9.26
CA SER A 48 13.49 4.97 9.22
C SER A 48 12.22 5.59 9.80
N TYR A 49 11.18 4.79 10.05
CA TYR A 49 9.98 5.26 10.72
C TYR A 49 10.33 5.62 12.18
N ARG A 50 10.37 6.92 12.49
CA ARG A 50 10.64 7.42 13.85
C ARG A 50 9.41 7.36 14.77
N GLU A 51 8.24 7.20 14.19
CA GLU A 51 6.95 7.17 14.90
C GLU A 51 6.66 5.78 15.49
N ASP A 52 5.55 5.68 16.22
CA ASP A 52 5.16 4.48 16.97
C ASP A 52 5.13 3.20 16.14
N ILE A 53 4.84 3.31 14.83
CA ILE A 53 4.90 2.17 13.90
C ILE A 53 6.31 1.59 13.85
N GLY A 54 7.34 2.43 13.68
CA GLY A 54 8.72 1.96 13.62
C GLY A 54 9.22 1.38 14.94
N ARG A 55 8.72 1.89 16.09
CA ARG A 55 8.97 1.29 17.41
C ARG A 55 8.37 -0.10 17.54
N ASN A 56 7.12 -0.30 17.12
CA ASN A 56 6.45 -1.60 17.19
C ASN A 56 7.05 -2.62 16.21
N LEU A 57 7.54 -2.16 15.06
CA LEU A 57 8.26 -3.01 14.10
C LEU A 57 9.66 -3.42 14.60
N LYS A 58 10.22 -2.71 15.59
CA LYS A 58 11.55 -2.93 16.15
C LYS A 58 11.59 -4.21 16.99
N GLY A 59 11.63 -5.35 16.33
CA GLY A 59 11.60 -6.67 16.96
C GLY A 59 10.87 -7.73 16.14
N CYS A 60 10.09 -7.34 15.13
CA CYS A 60 9.39 -8.27 14.25
C CYS A 60 10.35 -9.23 13.52
N GLU A 61 11.56 -8.77 13.18
CA GLU A 61 12.62 -9.60 12.58
C GLU A 61 13.07 -10.77 13.48
N LYS A 62 12.86 -10.66 14.80
CA LYS A 62 13.22 -11.69 15.78
C LYS A 62 12.06 -12.63 16.11
N LEU A 63 10.85 -12.32 15.64
CA LEU A 63 9.70 -13.17 15.89
C LEU A 63 9.80 -14.43 15.03
N PRO A 64 9.45 -15.60 15.58
CA PRO A 64 9.41 -16.83 14.80
C PRO A 64 8.41 -16.68 13.67
N LEU A 65 8.80 -17.13 12.47
CA LEU A 65 7.92 -17.19 11.32
C LEU A 65 6.78 -18.17 11.62
N VAL A 66 5.54 -17.70 11.56
CA VAL A 66 4.36 -18.57 11.68
C VAL A 66 4.16 -19.30 10.36
N ALA A 67 3.75 -20.57 10.40
CA ALA A 67 3.43 -21.31 9.20
C ALA A 67 2.28 -20.64 8.43
N PHE A 68 2.48 -20.43 7.13
CA PHE A 68 1.48 -19.88 6.22
C PHE A 68 1.52 -20.64 4.90
N ASN A 69 0.41 -20.58 4.15
CA ASN A 69 0.36 -21.15 2.80
C ASN A 69 1.06 -20.20 1.83
N THR A 70 2.05 -20.70 1.09
CA THR A 70 2.70 -19.91 0.06
C THR A 70 1.72 -19.59 -1.07
N ILE A 71 1.90 -18.42 -1.68
CA ILE A 71 1.12 -18.01 -2.85
C ILE A 71 2.08 -18.07 -4.03
N GLU A 72 1.80 -18.94 -5.00
CA GLU A 72 2.61 -19.01 -6.21
C GLU A 72 2.49 -17.69 -6.98
N TYR A 73 3.65 -17.06 -7.21
CA TYR A 73 3.76 -15.83 -7.99
C TYR A 73 4.90 -15.95 -8.99
N GLU A 74 4.57 -15.87 -10.28
CA GLU A 74 5.55 -15.93 -11.34
C GLU A 74 6.08 -14.53 -11.65
N LEU A 75 7.37 -14.31 -11.36
CA LEU A 75 8.07 -13.04 -11.53
C LEU A 75 8.70 -12.85 -12.93
N SER A 76 8.24 -13.62 -13.92
CA SER A 76 8.87 -13.66 -15.24
C SER A 76 8.85 -12.29 -15.92
N GLY A 77 10.04 -11.79 -16.29
CA GLY A 77 10.21 -10.52 -17.00
C GLY A 77 10.51 -9.29 -16.13
N ILE A 78 10.54 -9.40 -14.80
CA ILE A 78 10.92 -8.28 -13.93
C ILE A 78 12.44 -8.26 -13.75
N VAL A 79 13.10 -7.20 -14.24
CA VAL A 79 14.54 -6.98 -14.05
C VAL A 79 14.77 -6.12 -12.79
N PRO A 80 15.33 -6.66 -11.69
CA PRO A 80 15.40 -5.96 -10.40
C PRO A 80 16.20 -4.64 -10.44
N THR A 81 17.14 -4.52 -11.38
CA THR A 81 17.98 -3.32 -11.55
C THR A 81 17.20 -2.11 -12.07
N ASN A 82 16.08 -2.31 -12.76
CA ASN A 82 15.26 -1.24 -13.32
C ASN A 82 14.16 -0.73 -12.37
N LEU A 83 14.04 -1.33 -11.18
CA LEU A 83 12.98 -1.03 -10.23
C LEU A 83 13.32 0.18 -9.36
N ARG A 84 12.32 1.05 -9.13
CA ARG A 84 12.38 2.06 -8.07
C ARG A 84 12.39 1.36 -6.70
N CYS A 85 12.87 2.06 -5.69
CA CYS A 85 13.05 1.50 -4.36
C CYS A 85 11.81 0.81 -3.75
N VAL A 86 10.63 1.43 -3.88
CA VAL A 86 9.37 0.82 -3.39
C VAL A 86 9.00 -0.43 -4.19
N GLN A 87 9.29 -0.45 -5.49
CA GLN A 87 9.04 -1.61 -6.35
C GLN A 87 9.99 -2.77 -6.01
N LYS A 88 11.23 -2.47 -5.62
CA LYS A 88 12.16 -3.48 -5.06
C LYS A 88 11.61 -4.07 -3.78
N TYR A 89 11.13 -3.23 -2.86
CA TYR A 89 10.53 -3.70 -1.61
C TYR A 89 9.30 -4.58 -1.83
N LEU A 90 8.45 -4.21 -2.79
CA LEU A 90 7.30 -5.03 -3.18
C LEU A 90 7.74 -6.37 -3.78
N LEU A 91 8.77 -6.37 -4.63
CA LEU A 91 9.36 -7.58 -5.19
C LEU A 91 9.90 -8.50 -4.09
N ASP A 92 10.61 -7.96 -3.10
CA ASP A 92 11.17 -8.71 -1.97
C ASP A 92 10.05 -9.37 -1.13
N ILE A 93 8.96 -8.63 -0.87
CA ILE A 93 7.78 -9.16 -0.16
C ILE A 93 7.13 -10.31 -0.96
N CYS A 94 6.87 -10.11 -2.26
CA CYS A 94 6.28 -11.15 -3.10
C CYS A 94 7.17 -12.40 -3.16
N THR A 95 8.49 -12.22 -3.22
CA THR A 95 9.46 -13.31 -3.23
C THR A 95 9.46 -14.08 -1.91
N ALA A 96 9.40 -13.38 -0.77
CA ALA A 96 9.32 -14.01 0.55
C ALA A 96 8.02 -14.81 0.75
N ILE A 97 6.88 -14.26 0.32
CA ILE A 97 5.57 -14.95 0.39
C ILE A 97 5.55 -16.19 -0.52
N SER A 98 6.15 -16.09 -1.70
CA SER A 98 6.16 -17.20 -2.67
C SER A 98 7.12 -18.32 -2.24
N SER A 99 8.28 -17.95 -1.69
CA SER A 99 9.29 -18.91 -1.24
C SER A 99 8.99 -19.52 0.13
N GLY A 100 8.15 -18.87 0.94
CA GLY A 100 7.90 -19.29 2.32
C GLY A 100 9.08 -19.00 3.26
N VAL A 101 10.10 -18.26 2.80
CA VAL A 101 11.32 -17.97 3.56
C VAL A 101 11.29 -16.50 4.00
N GLY A 102 11.43 -16.26 5.30
CA GLY A 102 11.66 -14.92 5.83
C GLY A 102 13.04 -14.42 5.42
N SER A 103 13.12 -13.19 4.87
CA SER A 103 14.39 -12.60 4.51
C SER A 103 15.18 -12.24 5.78
N SER A 104 16.32 -12.91 5.99
CA SER A 104 17.33 -12.49 6.97
C SER A 104 18.08 -11.29 6.38
N ILE A 105 17.65 -10.09 6.71
CA ILE A 105 18.42 -8.86 6.48
C ILE A 105 19.50 -8.73 7.57
#